data_AF-A0A2H3L5H5-F1
#
_entry.id   AF-A0A2H3L5H5-F1
#
_cell.length_a   1.000
_cell.length_b   1.000
_cell.length_c   1.000
_cell.angle_alpha   90.00
_cell.angle_beta   90.00
_cell.angle_gamma   90.00
#
_symmetry.space_group_name_H-M   'P 1'
#
loop_
_entity.id
_entity.type
_entity.pdbx_description
1 polymer ?
#
loop_
_entity_poly.entity_id
_entity_poly.type
_entity_poly.pdbx_seq_one_letter_code
_entity_poly.pdbx_strand_id
1 'polypeptide(L)'
;MPTTTIRVSSETRTLLHTLARQAGTSMQQVLEEALAQYRRRQFLEALNAAYAVAQSDPAVHAAAEAESADWDATLLDGLDEQETWHES
;
A
#
# COMPACT_ATOMS: atom_id res chain seq x y z
N MET A 1 -23.60 9.39 5.02
CA MET A 1 -23.68 8.34 3.98
C MET A 1 -24.78 7.36 4.35
N PRO A 2 -25.47 6.72 3.38
CA PRO A 2 -26.46 5.69 3.69
C PRO A 2 -25.82 4.52 4.45
N THR A 3 -26.51 4.00 5.45
CA THR A 3 -26.04 2.88 6.28
C THR A 3 -26.79 1.60 5.93
N THR A 4 -26.14 0.46 6.08
CA THR A 4 -26.75 -0.86 5.95
C THR A 4 -26.36 -1.74 7.14
N THR A 5 -27.09 -2.82 7.38
CA THR A 5 -26.83 -3.76 8.47
C THR A 5 -26.36 -5.09 7.90
N ILE A 6 -25.19 -5.56 8.34
CA ILE A 6 -24.63 -6.86 8.00
C ILE A 6 -24.70 -7.80 9.20
N ARG A 7 -24.88 -9.10 8.93
CA ARG A 7 -24.76 -10.13 9.96
C ARG A 7 -23.30 -10.54 10.10
N VAL A 8 -22.81 -10.55 11.34
CA VAL A 8 -21.47 -11.01 11.71
C VAL A 8 -21.56 -11.89 12.96
N SER A 9 -20.50 -12.64 13.29
CA SER A 9 -20.45 -13.37 14.55
C SER A 9 -20.48 -12.42 15.74
N SER A 10 -20.97 -12.89 16.89
CA SER A 10 -20.94 -12.13 18.14
C SER A 10 -19.52 -11.74 18.54
N GLU A 11 -18.55 -12.64 18.30
CA GLU A 11 -17.13 -12.39 18.52
C GLU A 11 -16.59 -11.25 17.65
N THR A 12 -16.90 -11.25 16.35
CA THR A 12 -16.49 -10.16 15.43
C THR A 12 -17.03 -8.81 15.89
N ARG A 13 -18.30 -8.78 16.31
CA ARG A 13 -18.93 -7.57 16.85
C ARG A 13 -18.20 -7.09 18.11
N THR A 14 -17.86 -7.99 19.03
CA THR A 14 -17.13 -7.66 20.27
C THR A 14 -15.73 -7.14 19.98
N LEU A 15 -15.03 -7.73 19.01
CA LEU A 15 -13.72 -7.26 18.56
C LEU A 15 -13.81 -5.84 17.99
N LEU A 16 -14.72 -5.60 17.05
CA LEU A 16 -14.94 -4.26 16.48
C LEU A 16 -15.26 -3.22 17.56
N HIS A 17 -16.10 -3.59 18.54
CA HIS A 17 -16.43 -2.70 19.66
C HIS A 17 -15.19 -2.37 20.51
N THR A 18 -14.35 -3.37 20.78
CA THR A 18 -13.12 -3.19 21.57
C THR A 18 -12.13 -2.26 20.87
N LEU A 19 -11.90 -2.50 19.57
CA LEU A 19 -11.03 -1.68 18.74
C LEU A 19 -11.53 -0.25 18.61
N ALA A 20 -12.83 -0.06 18.38
CA ALA A 20 -13.47 1.25 18.30
C ALA A 20 -13.27 2.06 19.59
N ARG A 21 -13.46 1.41 20.75
CA ARG A 21 -13.23 2.04 22.06
C ARG A 21 -11.76 2.42 22.27
N GLN A 22 -10.82 1.58 21.83
CA GLN A 22 -9.38 1.86 21.95
C GLN A 22 -8.94 3.00 21.02
N ALA A 23 -9.48 3.05 19.80
CA ALA A 23 -9.17 4.08 18.81
C ALA A 23 -9.91 5.40 19.06
N GLY A 24 -10.95 5.41 19.91
CA GLY A 24 -11.81 6.58 20.11
C GLY A 24 -12.69 6.90 18.89
N THR A 25 -12.98 5.91 18.06
CA THR A 25 -13.75 6.05 16.81
C THR A 25 -14.98 5.14 16.83
N SER A 26 -15.82 5.22 15.78
CA SER A 26 -16.98 4.33 15.65
C SER A 26 -16.60 2.93 15.13
N MET A 27 -17.41 1.91 15.45
CA MET A 27 -17.24 0.56 14.89
C MET A 27 -17.31 0.55 13.35
N GLN A 28 -18.08 1.46 12.76
CA GLN A 28 -18.14 1.64 11.32
C GLN A 28 -16.79 2.11 10.76
N GLN A 29 -16.18 3.14 11.35
CA GLN A 29 -14.87 3.63 10.91
C GLN A 29 -13.78 2.56 11.03
N VAL A 30 -13.74 1.82 12.14
CA VAL A 30 -12.80 0.69 12.30
C VAL A 30 -12.98 -0.34 11.19
N LEU A 31 -14.23 -0.69 10.85
CA LEU A 31 -14.51 -1.64 9.78
C LEU A 31 -14.09 -1.10 8.40
N GLU A 32 -14.38 0.17 8.11
CA GLU A 32 -14.00 0.83 6.86
C GLU A 32 -12.48 0.90 6.69
N GLU A 33 -11.76 1.28 7.75
CA GLU A 33 -10.30 1.30 7.77
C GLU A 33 -9.70 -0.10 7.60
N ALA A 34 -10.25 -1.10 8.30
CA ALA A 34 -9.80 -2.49 8.16
C ALA A 34 -9.99 -3.01 6.72
N LEU A 35 -11.12 -2.70 6.08
CA LEU A 35 -11.39 -3.06 4.69
C LEU A 35 -10.48 -2.31 3.71
N ALA A 36 -10.20 -1.04 3.97
CA ALA A 36 -9.26 -0.25 3.15
C ALA A 36 -7.85 -0.85 3.20
N GLN A 37 -7.38 -1.24 4.40
CA GLN A 37 -6.09 -1.91 4.58
C GLN A 37 -6.06 -3.28 3.92
N TYR A 38 -7.13 -4.07 4.08
CA TYR A 38 -7.25 -5.37 3.41
C TYR A 38 -7.18 -5.23 1.88
N ARG A 39 -7.92 -4.27 1.31
CA ARG A 39 -7.90 -4.01 -0.14
C ARG A 39 -6.52 -3.56 -0.60
N ARG A 40 -5.87 -2.66 0.13
CA ARG A 40 -4.50 -2.20 -0.19
C ARG A 40 -3.51 -3.37 -0.18
N ARG A 41 -3.59 -4.23 0.83
CA ARG A 41 -2.73 -5.40 0.94
C ARG A 41 -2.93 -6.36 -0.24
N GLN A 42 -4.19 -6.69 -0.56
CA GLN A 42 -4.50 -7.55 -1.71
C GLN A 42 -4.00 -6.98 -3.04
N PHE A 43 -4.12 -5.66 -3.23
CA PHE A 43 -3.59 -5.00 -4.40
C PHE A 43 -2.06 -5.13 -4.50
N LEU A 44 -1.35 -4.87 -3.40
CA LEU A 44 0.12 -4.97 -3.37
C LEU A 44 0.60 -6.42 -3.54
N GLU A 45 -0.09 -7.40 -2.95
CA GLU A 45 0.20 -8.82 -3.14
C GLU A 45 0.05 -9.23 -4.62
N ALA A 46 -1.03 -8.80 -5.27
CA ALA A 46 -1.25 -9.06 -6.70
C ALA A 46 -0.22 -8.36 -7.59
N LEU A 47 0.11 -7.10 -7.28
CA LEU A 47 1.11 -6.33 -8.01
C LEU A 47 2.49 -6.99 -7.91
N ASN A 48 2.91 -7.37 -6.71
CA ASN A 48 4.18 -8.04 -6.48
C ASN A 48 4.25 -9.38 -7.21
N ALA A 49 3.16 -10.15 -7.22
CA ALA A 49 3.10 -11.40 -7.99
C ALA A 49 3.25 -11.15 -9.50
N ALA A 50 2.60 -10.11 -10.04
CA ALA A 50 2.73 -9.73 -11.44
C ALA A 50 4.17 -9.31 -11.79
N TYR A 51 4.82 -8.52 -10.93
CA TYR A 51 6.22 -8.14 -11.10
C TYR A 51 7.17 -9.34 -11.04
N ALA A 52 6.95 -10.28 -10.12
CA ALA A 52 7.76 -11.49 -10.03
C ALA A 52 7.67 -12.35 -11.31
N VAL A 53 6.49 -12.44 -11.92
CA VAL A 53 6.30 -13.08 -13.22
C VAL A 53 7.01 -12.29 -14.33
N ALA A 54 6.84 -10.98 -14.37
CA ALA A 54 7.48 -10.13 -15.38
C ALA A 54 9.02 -10.21 -15.31
N GLN A 55 9.60 -10.24 -14.11
CA GLN A 55 11.05 -10.36 -13.90
C GLN A 55 11.59 -11.74 -14.34
N SER A 56 10.74 -12.77 -14.37
CA SER A 56 11.13 -14.09 -14.90
C SER A 56 11.25 -14.14 -16.42
N ASP A 57 10.77 -13.10 -17.13
CA ASP A 57 10.94 -12.92 -18.57
C ASP A 57 12.12 -11.96 -18.83
N PRO A 58 13.28 -12.47 -19.32
CA PRO A 58 14.47 -11.64 -19.56
C PRO A 58 14.25 -10.52 -20.56
N ALA A 59 13.33 -10.68 -21.52
CA ALA A 59 13.05 -9.64 -22.52
C ALA A 59 12.26 -8.48 -21.93
N VAL A 60 11.26 -8.79 -21.08
CA VAL A 60 10.50 -7.78 -20.33
C VAL A 60 11.38 -7.06 -19.33
N HIS A 61 12.25 -7.80 -18.64
CA HIS A 61 13.18 -7.22 -17.68
C HIS A 61 14.19 -6.28 -18.35
N ALA A 62 14.79 -6.69 -19.47
CA ALA A 62 15.75 -5.86 -20.22
C ALA A 62 15.10 -4.58 -20.77
N ALA A 63 13.84 -4.64 -21.23
CA ALA A 63 13.11 -3.46 -21.67
C ALA A 63 12.87 -2.46 -20.52
N ALA A 64 12.51 -2.95 -19.34
CA ALA A 64 12.30 -2.12 -18.16
C ALA A 64 13.60 -1.49 -17.62
N GLU A 65 14.72 -2.21 -17.69
CA GLU A 65 16.04 -1.67 -17.34
C GLU A 65 16.49 -0.60 -18.34
N ALA A 66 16.29 -0.83 -19.64
CA ALA A 66 16.60 0.17 -20.66
C ALA A 66 15.79 1.46 -20.47
N GLU A 67 14.50 1.33 -20.19
CA GLU A 67 13.66 2.48 -19.83
C GLU A 67 14.23 3.17 -18.57
N SER A 68 14.46 2.43 -17.48
CA SER A 68 15.00 3.01 -16.23
C SER A 68 16.32 3.75 -16.44
N ALA A 69 17.21 3.23 -17.29
CA ALA A 69 18.48 3.89 -17.63
C ALA A 69 18.29 5.22 -18.36
N ASP A 70 17.26 5.35 -19.21
CA ASP A 70 16.92 6.62 -19.85
C ASP A 70 16.43 7.66 -18.82
N TRP A 71 15.71 7.22 -17.78
CA TRP A 71 15.23 8.08 -16.70
C TRP A 71 16.34 8.43 -15.69
N ASP A 72 17.30 7.54 -15.46
CA ASP A 72 18.43 7.74 -14.53
C ASP A 72 19.26 8.99 -14.89
N ALA A 73 19.29 9.39 -16.16
CA ALA A 73 19.94 10.63 -16.60
C ALA A 73 19.37 11.90 -15.91
N THR A 74 18.12 11.84 -15.45
CA THR A 74 17.42 12.94 -14.76
C THR A 74 17.41 12.79 -13.24
N LEU A 75 18.05 11.75 -12.69
CA LEU A 75 17.98 11.42 -11.26
C LEU A 75 18.52 12.54 -10.35
N LEU A 76 19.51 13.29 -10.83
CA LEU A 76 20.15 14.39 -10.10
C LEU A 76 19.60 15.77 -10.45
N ASP A 77 18.61 15.85 -11.34
CA ASP A 77 18.06 17.14 -11.76
C ASP A 77 17.45 17.90 -10.57
N GLY A 78 17.94 19.11 -10.34
CA GLY A 78 17.46 20.00 -9.27
C GLY A 78 18.06 19.73 -7.88
N LEU A 79 19.00 18.80 -7.74
CA LEU A 79 19.79 18.60 -6.52
C LEU A 79 21.08 19.43 -6.55
N ASP A 80 21.51 19.92 -5.39
CA ASP A 80 22.84 20.53 -5.25
C ASP A 80 23.87 19.42 -5.07
N GLU A 81 24.87 19.37 -5.96
CA GLU A 81 25.95 18.38 -5.95
C GLU A 81 26.74 18.36 -4.63
N GLN A 82 26.67 19.44 -3.85
CA GLN A 82 27.36 19.61 -2.58
C GLN A 82 26.47 19.35 -1.35
N GLU A 83 25.20 18.99 -1.53
CA GLU A 83 24.28 18.71 -0.42
C GLU A 83 24.67 17.39 0.27
N THR A 84 25.17 17.50 1.50
CA THR A 84 25.45 16.36 2.37
C THR A 84 24.34 16.18 3.40
N TRP A 85 23.71 15.00 3.43
CA TRP A 85 22.72 14.66 4.45
C TRP A 85 23.31 14.81 5.87
N HIS A 86 22.76 15.73 6.65
CA HIS A 86 23.05 15.87 8.08
C HIS A 86 21.88 15.26 8.89
N GLU A 87 22.04 14.01 9.34
CA GLU A 87 21.15 13.44 10.34
C GLU A 87 21.33 14.20 11.67
N SER A 88 20.23 14.74 12.23
CA SER A 88 20.20 15.43 13.53
C SER A 88 19.73 14.52 14.65
#